data_AF-A0A2C9A7B7-F1
#
_entry.id   AF-A0A2C9A7B7-F1
#
_cell.length_a   1.000
_cell.length_b   1.000
_cell.length_c   1.000
_cell.angle_alpha   90.00
_cell.angle_beta   90.00
_cell.angle_gamma   90.00
#
_symmetry.space_group_name_H-M   'P 1'
#
loop_
_entity.id
_entity.type
_entity.pdbx_description
1 polymer ?
#
loop_
_entity_poly.entity_id
_entity_poly.type
_entity_poly.pdbx_seq_one_letter_code
_entity_poly.pdbx_strand_id
1 'polypeptide(L)'
;MKLIDIDVGRYDTLLLDRDGTINVHIIGDYVRKWADFEFIPGVLEALAKFAKHFKYIFIVTNQRGIGKGKYSDADLADIHEKMRVEIERAGGRIDKIYYCSALTQEDIRRKPGRGMFDDILRDYPDVCPSRCLMVGDSDSDMEFARNCGIDGVLVDSLKREGNQYRFVEQVKPN
;
A
#
# COMPACT_ATOMS: atom_id res chain seq x y z
N MET A 1 -9.13 12.79 3.31
CA MET A 1 -8.81 12.11 4.58
C MET A 1 -7.35 11.64 4.59
N LYS A 2 -6.56 12.02 5.60
CA LYS A 2 -5.16 11.54 5.72
C LYS A 2 -5.10 10.19 6.42
N LEU A 3 -3.97 9.50 6.26
CA LEU A 3 -3.75 8.19 6.86
C LEU A 3 -3.90 8.21 8.40
N ILE A 4 -3.37 9.24 9.07
CA ILE A 4 -3.42 9.36 10.55
C ILE A 4 -4.86 9.52 11.12
N ASP A 5 -5.79 9.97 10.28
CA ASP A 5 -7.17 10.33 10.66
C ASP A 5 -8.15 9.15 10.58
N ILE A 6 -7.74 8.00 10.03
CA ILE A 6 -8.63 6.86 9.85
C ILE A 6 -9.00 6.25 11.22
N ASP A 7 -10.27 5.90 11.39
CA ASP A 7 -10.71 5.13 12.56
C ASP A 7 -10.33 3.65 12.37
N VAL A 8 -9.44 3.19 13.24
CA VAL A 8 -8.87 1.84 13.19
C VAL A 8 -9.43 0.90 14.26
N GLY A 9 -10.23 1.39 15.21
CA GLY A 9 -10.42 0.75 16.52
C GLY A 9 -10.98 -0.68 16.51
N ARG A 10 -11.66 -1.09 15.43
CA ARG A 10 -12.24 -2.44 15.27
C ARG A 10 -11.37 -3.43 14.51
N TYR A 11 -10.29 -2.96 13.89
CA TYR A 11 -9.43 -3.77 13.04
C TYR A 11 -8.19 -4.24 13.80
N ASP A 12 -7.63 -5.38 13.41
CA ASP A 12 -6.35 -5.85 13.94
C ASP A 12 -5.33 -6.16 12.84
N THR A 13 -5.76 -6.14 11.57
CA THR A 13 -4.92 -6.37 10.40
C THR A 13 -5.08 -5.22 9.41
N LEU A 14 -3.99 -4.54 9.08
CA LEU A 14 -3.94 -3.43 8.13
C LEU A 14 -3.26 -3.87 6.83
N LEU A 15 -3.88 -3.57 5.70
CA LEU A 15 -3.31 -3.71 4.37
C LEU A 15 -3.18 -2.31 3.77
N LEU A 16 -1.99 -1.99 3.25
CA LEU A 16 -1.68 -0.68 2.67
C LEU A 16 -1.28 -0.85 1.20
N ASP A 17 -1.80 0.01 0.33
CA ASP A 17 -1.11 0.28 -0.93
C ASP A 17 0.21 1.05 -0.67
N ARG A 18 1.10 1.08 -1.66
CA ARG A 18 2.38 1.79 -1.59
C ARG A 18 2.34 3.14 -2.30
N ASP A 19 2.10 3.14 -3.62
CA ASP A 19 2.29 4.28 -4.51
C ASP A 19 1.05 5.18 -4.54
N GLY A 20 1.08 6.24 -3.74
CA GLY A 20 -0.03 7.15 -3.53
C GLY A 20 -0.63 7.06 -2.13
N THR A 21 -0.19 6.09 -1.32
CA THR A 21 -0.65 5.84 0.05
C THR A 21 0.49 5.98 1.07
N ILE A 22 1.62 5.31 0.84
CA ILE A 22 2.83 5.41 1.67
C ILE A 22 3.80 6.43 1.07
N ASN A 23 4.07 6.31 -0.24
CA ASN A 23 4.93 7.20 -0.99
C ASN A 23 4.18 7.99 -2.04
N VAL A 24 4.78 9.07 -2.51
CA VAL A 24 4.26 9.89 -3.61
C VAL A 24 4.10 9.02 -4.86
N HIS A 25 2.94 9.08 -5.49
CA HIS A 25 2.68 8.39 -6.75
C HIS A 25 3.28 9.19 -7.92
N ILE A 26 4.16 8.59 -8.73
CA ILE A 26 4.69 9.25 -9.92
C ILE A 26 3.76 9.00 -11.12
N ILE A 27 3.07 10.03 -11.59
CA ILE A 27 2.13 9.93 -12.72
C ILE A 27 2.93 9.69 -14.00
N GLY A 28 2.53 8.65 -14.75
CA GLY A 28 3.16 8.31 -16.03
C GLY A 28 4.51 7.61 -15.94
N ASP A 29 5.04 7.37 -14.74
CA ASP A 29 6.31 6.67 -14.51
C ASP A 29 6.22 5.74 -13.27
N TYR A 30 7.36 5.24 -12.81
CA TYR A 30 7.48 4.34 -11.67
C TYR A 30 8.55 4.83 -10.71
N VAL A 31 8.41 4.50 -9.42
CA VAL A 31 9.50 4.57 -8.45
C VAL A 31 10.47 3.43 -8.75
N ARG A 32 11.59 3.73 -9.41
CA ARG A 32 12.52 2.73 -9.97
C ARG A 32 13.73 2.48 -9.09
N LYS A 33 14.06 3.45 -8.23
CA LYS A 33 15.18 3.42 -7.28
C LYS A 33 14.80 4.21 -6.04
N TRP A 34 15.55 4.02 -4.96
CA TRP A 34 15.34 4.74 -3.71
C TRP A 34 15.30 6.27 -3.85
N ALA A 35 16.12 6.85 -4.73
CA ALA A 35 16.14 8.29 -4.96
C ALA A 35 14.83 8.86 -5.55
N ASP A 36 13.97 8.01 -6.11
CA ASP A 36 12.64 8.40 -6.60
C ASP A 36 11.57 8.27 -5.49
N PHE A 37 11.90 7.61 -4.38
CA PHE A 37 10.97 7.29 -3.30
C PHE A 37 10.87 8.48 -2.33
N GLU A 38 9.65 8.99 -2.17
CA GLU A 38 9.36 10.12 -1.29
C GLU A 38 8.18 9.75 -0.41
N PHE A 39 8.36 9.74 0.91
CA PHE A 39 7.25 9.50 1.83
C PHE A 39 6.21 10.62 1.73
N ILE A 40 4.93 10.26 1.74
CA ILE A 40 3.86 11.24 1.89
C ILE A 40 3.95 11.87 3.29
N PRO A 41 3.80 13.20 3.43
CA PRO A 41 3.87 13.86 4.72
C PRO A 41 2.92 13.25 5.76
N GLY A 42 3.44 12.93 6.95
CA GLY A 42 2.69 12.35 8.07
C GLY A 42 2.52 10.82 8.03
N VAL A 43 2.92 10.12 6.95
CA VAL A 43 2.79 8.66 6.87
C VAL A 43 3.64 7.95 7.93
N LEU A 44 4.87 8.39 8.16
CA LEU A 44 5.75 7.78 9.16
C LEU A 44 5.16 7.86 10.57
N GLU A 45 4.55 8.99 10.92
CA GLU A 45 3.84 9.19 12.19
C GLU A 45 2.64 8.24 12.31
N ALA A 46 1.84 8.12 11.23
CA ALA A 46 0.71 7.20 11.18
C ALA A 46 1.15 5.74 11.37
N LEU A 47 2.19 5.31 10.67
CA LEU A 47 2.72 3.95 10.79
C LEU A 47 3.29 3.66 12.18
N ALA A 48 3.93 4.64 12.83
CA ALA A 48 4.38 4.52 14.21
C ALA A 48 3.22 4.36 15.22
N LYS A 49 2.11 5.06 15.00
CA LYS A 49 0.88 4.90 15.77
C LYS A 49 0.25 3.52 15.52
N PHE A 50 0.15 3.12 14.26
CA PHE A 50 -0.48 1.86 13.84
C PHE A 50 0.29 0.63 14.30
N ALA A 51 1.63 0.70 14.33
CA ALA A 51 2.47 -0.39 14.82
C ALA A 51 2.14 -0.83 16.25
N LYS A 52 1.61 0.08 17.09
CA LYS A 52 1.20 -0.20 18.47
C LYS A 52 -0.21 -0.79 18.60
N HIS A 53 -1.02 -0.70 17.54
CA HIS A 53 -2.42 -1.10 17.54
C HIS A 53 -2.64 -2.39 16.75
N PHE A 54 -2.16 -2.43 15.50
CA PHE A 54 -2.39 -3.56 14.61
C PHE A 54 -1.50 -4.73 14.97
N LYS A 55 -2.09 -5.92 14.96
CA LYS A 55 -1.39 -7.21 15.05
C LYS A 55 -0.57 -7.48 13.80
N TYR A 56 -1.06 -7.09 12.63
CA TYR A 56 -0.33 -7.18 11.37
C TYR A 56 -0.50 -5.93 10.51
N ILE A 57 0.58 -5.48 9.89
CA ILE A 57 0.61 -4.42 8.90
C ILE A 57 1.30 -4.97 7.64
N PHE A 58 0.52 -5.14 6.59
CA PHE A 58 0.98 -5.62 5.28
C PHE A 58 0.96 -4.51 4.25
N ILE A 59 1.88 -4.57 3.29
CA ILE A 59 1.79 -3.80 2.05
C ILE A 59 1.34 -4.74 0.94
N VAL A 60 0.35 -4.33 0.16
CA VAL A 60 -0.15 -5.05 -1.03
C VAL A 60 -0.09 -4.12 -2.24
N THR A 61 0.84 -4.34 -3.16
CA THR A 61 1.15 -3.35 -4.21
C THR A 61 1.33 -3.94 -5.62
N ASN A 62 0.79 -3.25 -6.62
CA ASN A 62 0.97 -3.61 -8.04
C ASN A 62 2.26 -2.96 -8.59
N GLN A 63 3.31 -3.75 -8.82
CA GLN A 63 4.63 -3.29 -9.29
C GLN A 63 4.83 -3.63 -10.78
N ARG A 64 3.93 -3.10 -11.62
CA ARG A 64 3.90 -3.37 -13.09
C ARG A 64 5.16 -2.93 -13.83
N GLY A 65 5.94 -2.03 -13.26
CA GLY A 65 7.18 -1.57 -13.90
C GLY A 65 8.20 -2.70 -14.06
N ILE A 66 8.19 -3.71 -13.17
CA ILE A 66 8.99 -4.94 -13.33
C ILE A 66 8.56 -5.70 -14.58
N GLY A 67 7.26 -6.00 -14.72
CA GLY A 67 6.74 -6.70 -15.90
C GLY A 67 6.97 -5.95 -17.22
N LYS A 68 7.14 -4.62 -17.14
CA LYS A 68 7.50 -3.75 -18.28
C LYS A 68 9.01 -3.58 -18.49
N GLY A 69 9.85 -4.23 -17.70
CA GLY A 69 11.31 -4.13 -17.76
C GLY A 69 11.87 -2.74 -17.40
N LYS A 70 11.17 -1.97 -16.56
CA LYS A 70 11.60 -0.62 -16.13
C LYS A 70 12.58 -0.63 -14.95
N TYR A 71 12.52 -1.68 -14.14
CA TYR A 71 13.43 -1.99 -13.02
C TYR A 71 13.29 -3.47 -12.69
N SER A 72 14.25 -4.02 -11.96
CA SER A 72 14.29 -5.44 -11.57
C SER A 72 13.66 -5.70 -10.21
N ASP A 73 13.43 -6.98 -9.89
CA ASP A 73 13.04 -7.39 -8.53
C ASP A 73 14.10 -7.01 -7.48
N ALA A 74 15.39 -6.97 -7.85
CA ALA A 74 16.47 -6.52 -6.97
C ALA A 74 16.38 -5.02 -6.67
N ASP A 75 16.04 -4.20 -7.66
CA ASP A 75 15.81 -2.76 -7.45
C ASP A 75 14.60 -2.52 -6.54
N LEU A 76 13.53 -3.30 -6.73
CA LEU A 76 12.36 -3.25 -5.85
C LEU A 76 12.70 -3.66 -4.42
N ALA A 77 13.50 -4.72 -4.24
CA ALA A 77 13.94 -5.17 -2.94
C ALA A 77 14.78 -4.10 -2.21
N ASP A 78 15.67 -3.39 -2.90
CA ASP A 78 16.44 -2.27 -2.34
C ASP A 78 15.52 -1.12 -1.87
N ILE A 79 14.51 -0.76 -2.68
CA ILE A 79 13.51 0.25 -2.31
C ILE A 79 12.74 -0.20 -1.06
N HIS A 80 12.25 -1.44 -1.05
CA HIS A 80 11.46 -1.99 0.05
C HIS A 80 12.26 -2.06 1.35
N GLU A 81 13.52 -2.46 1.29
CA GLU A 81 14.39 -2.52 2.47
C GLU A 81 14.64 -1.13 3.06
N LYS A 82 15.02 -0.15 2.23
CA LYS A 82 15.23 1.22 2.72
C LYS A 82 13.95 1.85 3.24
N MET A 83 12.81 1.60 2.59
CA MET A 83 11.50 2.02 3.08
C MET A 83 11.22 1.45 4.47
N ARG A 84 11.46 0.14 4.68
CA ARG A 84 11.27 -0.50 5.99
C ARG A 84 12.19 0.10 7.05
N VAL A 85 13.47 0.31 6.74
CA VAL A 85 14.43 0.95 7.66
C VAL A 85 13.95 2.32 8.11
N GLU A 86 13.44 3.16 7.21
CA GLU A 86 12.92 4.48 7.58
C GLU A 86 11.62 4.39 8.40
N ILE A 87 10.74 3.44 8.10
CA ILE A 87 9.52 3.18 8.89
C ILE A 87 9.89 2.72 10.30
N GLU A 88 10.82 1.78 10.44
CA GLU A 88 11.30 1.25 11.73
C GLU A 88 12.01 2.34 12.55
N ARG A 89 12.82 3.20 11.90
CA ARG A 89 13.44 4.38 12.54
C ARG A 89 12.42 5.35 13.13
N ALA A 90 11.26 5.50 12.49
CA ALA A 90 10.16 6.30 13.00
C ALA A 90 9.33 5.60 14.09
N GLY A 91 9.63 4.34 14.43
CA GLY A 91 8.88 3.53 15.38
C GLY A 91 7.67 2.80 14.79
N GLY A 92 7.55 2.77 13.46
CA GLY A 92 6.58 1.96 12.73
C GLY A 92 7.07 0.54 12.48
N ARG A 93 6.23 -0.27 11.82
CA ARG A 93 6.59 -1.63 11.36
C ARG A 93 5.77 -2.04 10.15
N ILE A 94 6.36 -2.89 9.31
CA ILE A 94 5.68 -3.61 8.23
C ILE A 94 6.04 -5.09 8.39
N ASP A 95 5.04 -5.94 8.58
CA ASP A 95 5.23 -7.37 8.82
C ASP A 95 5.61 -8.11 7.53
N LYS A 96 4.99 -7.74 6.40
CA LYS A 96 5.31 -8.31 5.08
C LYS A 96 4.84 -7.43 3.93
N ILE A 97 5.54 -7.54 2.80
CA ILE A 97 5.19 -6.86 1.56
C ILE A 97 4.84 -7.94 0.52
N TYR A 98 3.63 -7.85 -0.02
CA TYR A 98 3.16 -8.64 -1.15
C TYR A 98 3.09 -7.72 -2.36
N TYR A 99 3.66 -8.17 -3.48
CA TYR A 99 3.55 -7.45 -4.73
C TYR A 99 3.21 -8.36 -5.90
N CYS A 100 2.69 -7.74 -6.96
CA CYS A 100 2.41 -8.39 -8.23
C CYS A 100 3.00 -7.55 -9.38
N SER A 101 3.78 -8.18 -10.25
CA SER A 101 4.40 -7.53 -11.42
C SER A 101 3.62 -7.77 -12.73
N ALA A 102 2.52 -8.52 -12.68
CA ALA A 102 1.75 -8.91 -13.85
C ALA A 102 1.16 -7.72 -14.62
N LEU A 103 1.16 -7.83 -15.96
CA LEU A 103 0.69 -6.77 -16.85
C LEU A 103 -0.81 -6.87 -17.17
N THR A 104 -1.40 -8.06 -17.07
CA THR A 104 -2.82 -8.32 -17.30
C THR A 104 -3.57 -8.39 -15.98
N GLN A 105 -4.89 -8.17 -16.02
CA GLN A 105 -5.78 -8.37 -14.87
C GLN A 105 -6.26 -9.82 -14.72
N GLU A 106 -5.90 -10.70 -15.66
CA GLU A 106 -6.18 -12.14 -15.57
C GLU A 106 -5.35 -12.81 -14.47
N ASP A 107 -4.19 -12.24 -14.12
CA ASP A 107 -3.44 -12.65 -12.95
C ASP A 107 -4.20 -12.21 -11.69
N ILE A 108 -4.77 -13.19 -10.99
CA ILE A 108 -5.58 -12.98 -9.80
C ILE A 108 -4.82 -12.30 -8.66
N ARG A 109 -3.48 -12.28 -8.66
CA ARG A 109 -2.70 -11.56 -7.65
C ARG A 109 -2.68 -10.06 -7.89
N ARG A 110 -2.89 -9.61 -9.13
CA ARG A 110 -2.88 -8.19 -9.45
C ARG A 110 -4.18 -7.55 -8.98
N LYS A 111 -4.10 -6.50 -8.16
CA LYS A 111 -5.31 -5.74 -7.76
C LYS A 111 -6.05 -5.24 -9.02
N PRO A 112 -7.38 -5.45 -9.10
CA PRO A 112 -8.29 -5.76 -7.99
C PRO A 112 -8.48 -7.24 -7.65
N GLY A 113 -7.72 -8.17 -8.25
CA GLY A 113 -7.76 -9.59 -7.92
C GLY A 113 -7.27 -9.90 -6.49
N ARG A 114 -7.90 -10.88 -5.84
CA ARG A 114 -7.71 -11.22 -4.41
C ARG A 114 -6.45 -12.03 -4.08
N GLY A 115 -5.63 -12.40 -5.06
CA GLY A 115 -4.55 -13.38 -4.89
C GLY A 115 -3.46 -12.96 -3.89
N MET A 116 -3.14 -11.66 -3.77
CA MET A 116 -2.22 -11.19 -2.71
C MET A 116 -2.83 -11.36 -1.30
N PHE A 117 -4.15 -11.29 -1.16
CA PHE A 117 -4.80 -11.58 0.12
C PHE A 117 -4.87 -13.08 0.40
N ASP A 118 -5.02 -13.92 -0.62
CA ASP A 118 -4.88 -15.38 -0.46
C ASP A 118 -3.50 -15.77 0.05
N ASP A 119 -2.45 -15.09 -0.46
CA ASP A 119 -1.10 -15.28 0.06
C ASP A 119 -0.98 -14.88 1.54
N ILE A 120 -1.63 -13.77 1.95
CA ILE A 120 -1.70 -13.36 3.36
C ILE A 120 -2.37 -14.44 4.21
N LEU A 121 -3.55 -14.93 3.81
CA LEU A 121 -4.31 -15.92 4.58
C LEU A 121 -3.57 -17.26 4.69
N ARG A 122 -2.78 -17.63 3.68
CA ARG A 122 -1.94 -18.82 3.71
C ARG A 122 -0.77 -18.66 4.69
N ASP A 123 -0.12 -17.50 4.66
CA ASP A 123 1.09 -17.25 5.44
C ASP A 123 0.77 -16.86 6.90
N TYR A 124 -0.43 -16.31 7.14
CA TYR A 124 -0.95 -15.85 8.44
C TYR A 124 -2.38 -16.38 8.63
N PRO A 125 -2.55 -17.68 8.98
CA PRO A 125 -3.84 -18.35 9.03
C PRO A 125 -4.78 -17.84 10.15
N ASP A 126 -4.27 -17.01 11.06
CA ASP A 126 -5.00 -16.37 12.13
C ASP A 126 -5.50 -14.95 11.78
N VAL A 127 -5.29 -14.50 10.54
CA VAL A 127 -5.91 -13.29 9.99
C VAL A 127 -7.40 -13.52 9.77
N CYS A 128 -8.22 -12.61 10.30
CA CYS A 128 -9.68 -12.65 10.16
C CYS A 128 -10.15 -11.55 9.19
N PRO A 129 -10.79 -11.87 8.05
CA PRO A 129 -11.24 -10.88 7.05
C PRO A 129 -12.12 -9.76 7.63
N SER A 130 -13.01 -10.08 8.58
CA SER A 130 -13.88 -9.08 9.23
C SER A 130 -13.14 -8.08 10.13
N ARG A 131 -11.85 -8.30 10.37
CA ARG A 131 -10.96 -7.43 11.15
C ARG A 131 -9.82 -6.85 10.30
N CYS A 132 -9.89 -7.05 8.98
CA CYS A 132 -8.96 -6.49 8.02
C CYS A 132 -9.45 -5.14 7.48
N LEU A 133 -8.52 -4.22 7.31
CA LEU A 133 -8.76 -2.93 6.66
C LEU A 133 -7.76 -2.74 5.51
N MET A 134 -8.25 -2.54 4.30
CA MET A 134 -7.46 -2.07 3.16
C MET A 134 -7.49 -0.54 3.12
N VAL A 135 -6.31 0.08 2.99
CA VAL A 135 -6.16 1.51 2.78
C VAL A 135 -5.38 1.76 1.50
N GLY A 136 -5.96 2.53 0.59
CA GLY A 136 -5.36 2.85 -0.71
C GLY A 136 -5.87 4.18 -1.28
N ASP A 137 -5.33 4.60 -2.42
CA ASP A 137 -5.72 5.85 -3.08
C ASP A 137 -6.52 5.64 -4.38
N SER A 138 -6.76 4.39 -4.78
CA SER A 138 -7.38 4.07 -6.07
C SER A 138 -8.63 3.20 -5.95
N ASP A 139 -9.48 3.27 -6.98
CA ASP A 139 -10.64 2.39 -7.10
C ASP A 139 -10.26 0.90 -7.13
N SER A 140 -9.06 0.58 -7.65
CA SER A 140 -8.52 -0.78 -7.67
C SER A 140 -8.28 -1.33 -6.27
N ASP A 141 -7.90 -0.46 -5.31
CA ASP A 141 -7.74 -0.85 -3.91
C ASP A 141 -9.08 -1.13 -3.24
N MET A 142 -10.09 -0.32 -3.54
CA MET A 142 -11.43 -0.50 -2.99
C MET A 142 -12.10 -1.73 -3.59
N GLU A 143 -11.90 -1.99 -4.87
CA GLU A 143 -12.37 -3.21 -5.51
C GLU A 143 -11.62 -4.45 -5.01
N PHE A 144 -10.31 -4.36 -4.76
CA PHE A 144 -9.55 -5.40 -4.07
C PHE A 144 -10.15 -5.71 -2.70
N ALA A 145 -10.43 -4.68 -1.88
CA ALA A 145 -11.04 -4.84 -0.57
C ALA A 145 -12.39 -5.58 -0.66
N ARG A 146 -13.27 -5.16 -1.58
CA ARG A 146 -14.54 -5.84 -1.86
C ARG A 146 -14.36 -7.30 -2.27
N ASN A 147 -13.44 -7.59 -3.19
CA ASN A 147 -13.16 -8.94 -3.67
C ASN A 147 -12.56 -9.85 -2.58
N CYS A 148 -11.91 -9.25 -1.58
CA CYS A 148 -11.37 -9.95 -0.41
C CYS A 148 -12.39 -10.12 0.71
N GLY A 149 -13.54 -9.43 0.66
CA GLY A 149 -14.51 -9.40 1.75
C GLY A 149 -14.01 -8.67 2.99
N ILE A 150 -13.18 -7.65 2.82
CA ILE A 150 -12.60 -6.82 3.89
C ILE A 150 -13.05 -5.37 3.74
N ASP A 151 -12.96 -4.59 4.81
CA ASP A 151 -13.28 -3.16 4.74
C ASP A 151 -12.22 -2.40 3.94
N GLY A 152 -12.65 -1.37 3.20
CA GLY A 152 -11.79 -0.54 2.37
C GLY A 152 -11.98 0.93 2.68
N VAL A 153 -10.87 1.67 2.80
CA VAL A 153 -10.87 3.12 3.01
C VAL A 153 -9.98 3.80 1.98
N LEU A 154 -10.57 4.78 1.28
CA LEU A 154 -9.88 5.63 0.33
C LEU A 154 -9.26 6.83 1.07
N VAL A 155 -7.97 7.07 0.86
CA VAL A 155 -7.23 8.20 1.47
C VAL A 155 -6.73 9.19 0.44
N ASP A 156 -6.53 10.44 0.88
CA ASP A 156 -5.94 11.47 0.05
C ASP A 156 -4.54 11.04 -0.40
N SER A 157 -4.22 11.39 -1.63
CA SER A 157 -2.95 11.02 -2.24
C SER A 157 -2.13 12.23 -2.61
N LEU A 158 -0.82 12.10 -2.55
CA LEU A 158 0.12 13.05 -3.14
C LEU A 158 0.72 12.43 -4.40
N LYS A 159 0.52 13.10 -5.54
CA LYS A 159 1.00 12.63 -6.84
C LYS A 159 2.00 13.62 -7.43
N ARG A 160 3.01 13.12 -8.14
CA ARG A 160 4.05 13.90 -8.82
C ARG A 160 4.03 13.64 -10.31
N GLU A 161 3.99 14.71 -11.11
CA GLU A 161 4.16 14.67 -12.56
C GLU A 161 5.34 15.59 -12.93
N GLY A 162 6.47 15.00 -13.33
CA GLY A 162 7.73 15.72 -13.46
C GLY A 162 8.16 16.35 -12.13
N ASN A 163 8.21 17.69 -12.09
CA ASN A 163 8.57 18.49 -10.89
C ASN A 163 7.35 19.09 -10.18
N GLN A 164 6.12 18.78 -10.62
CA GLN A 164 4.90 19.32 -10.04
C GLN A 164 4.25 18.29 -9.12
N TYR A 165 3.83 18.75 -7.93
CA TYR A 165 3.11 17.94 -6.96
C TYR A 165 1.64 18.36 -6.93
N ARG A 166 0.75 17.37 -6.85
CA ARG A 166 -0.70 17.56 -6.75
C ARG A 166 -1.25 16.70 -5.63
N PHE A 167 -1.95 17.34 -4.71
CA PHE A 167 -2.82 16.63 -3.76
C PHE A 167 -4.13 16.25 -4.46
N VAL A 168 -4.52 14.99 -4.27
CA VAL A 168 -5.80 14.46 -4.73
C VAL A 168 -6.61 14.13 -3.47
N GLU A 169 -7.55 15.01 -3.15
CA GLU A 169 -8.50 14.77 -2.08
C GLU A 169 -9.56 13.78 -2.55
N GLN A 170 -9.79 12.75 -1.75
CA GLN A 170 -10.81 11.76 -2.06
C GLN A 170 -12.15 12.27 -1.58
N VAL A 171 -13.07 12.50 -2.52
CA VAL A 171 -14.43 12.89 -2.19
C VAL A 171 -15.12 11.66 -1.59
N LYS A 172 -15.58 11.76 -0.33
CA LYS A 172 -16.44 10.73 0.24
C LYS A 172 -17.67 10.58 -0.69
N PRO A 173 -18.01 9.37 -1.16
CA PRO A 173 -19.32 9.17 -1.75
C PRO A 173 -20.36 9.61 -0.72
N ASN A 174 -21.24 10.54 -1.12
CA ASN A 174 -22.39 10.94 -0.31
C ASN A 174 -23.31 9.74 -0.04
#